data_AF-A0A2N5FZN4-F1
#
_entry.id   AF-A0A2N5FZN4-F1
#
_cell.length_a   1.000
_cell.length_b   1.000
_cell.length_c   1.000
_cell.angle_alpha   90.00
_cell.angle_beta   90.00
_cell.angle_gamma   90.00
#
_symmetry.space_group_name_H-M   'P 1'
#
loop_
_entity.id
_entity.type
_entity.pdbx_description
1 polymer ?
#
loop_
_entity_poly.entity_id
_entity_poly.type
_entity_poly.pdbx_seq_one_letter_code
_entity_poly.pdbx_strand_id
1 'polypeptide(L)'
;MSEFQVGAQVTAIYKTGKYIGEITDIRPQHYLVRVLAVEKHPMQGDLHNPKQTDVMMFHERRALAYREQTNVPKQMVRTYEGIIPDYEASLKLALDKMKSGLLEEDSDWAKLSLENAERLEADYFK
;
A
#
# COMPACT_ATOMS: atom_id res chain seq x y z
N MET A 1 -23.95 4.26 6.93
CA MET A 1 -22.95 3.32 6.40
C MET A 1 -22.92 2.13 7.33
N SER A 2 -23.09 0.91 6.82
CA SER A 2 -22.98 -0.31 7.61
C SER A 2 -21.58 -0.37 8.22
N GLU A 3 -21.50 -0.51 9.55
CA GLU A 3 -20.22 -0.79 10.20
C GLU A 3 -19.77 -2.21 9.84
N PHE A 4 -18.50 -2.37 9.54
CA PHE A 4 -17.93 -3.69 9.31
C PHE A 4 -17.75 -4.43 10.63
N GLN A 5 -17.83 -5.76 10.59
CA GLN A 5 -17.60 -6.63 11.73
C GLN A 5 -16.18 -7.19 11.72
N VAL A 6 -15.72 -7.67 12.88
CA VAL A 6 -14.48 -8.46 12.98
C VAL A 6 -14.62 -9.71 12.11
N GLY A 7 -13.56 -10.04 11.37
CA GLY A 7 -13.56 -11.10 10.35
C GLY A 7 -13.99 -10.66 8.96
N ALA A 8 -14.51 -9.43 8.79
CA ALA A 8 -14.89 -8.93 7.48
C ALA A 8 -13.66 -8.72 6.59
N GLN A 9 -13.75 -9.19 5.33
CA GLN A 9 -12.76 -8.96 4.29
C GLN A 9 -12.98 -7.59 3.65
N VAL A 10 -11.92 -6.82 3.56
CA VAL A 10 -11.98 -5.41 3.14
C VAL A 10 -10.79 -5.04 2.29
N THR A 11 -10.96 -3.96 1.52
CA THR A 11 -9.82 -3.16 1.06
C THR A 11 -9.60 -1.98 2.00
N ALA A 12 -8.34 -1.61 2.20
CA ALA A 12 -7.92 -0.54 3.08
C ALA A 12 -6.85 0.33 2.42
N ILE A 13 -7.03 1.65 2.44
CA ILE A 13 -6.02 2.60 1.95
C ILE A 13 -5.18 3.09 3.14
N TYR A 14 -3.86 2.89 3.06
CA TYR A 14 -2.91 3.34 4.08
C TYR A 14 -1.67 3.94 3.41
N LYS A 15 -1.36 5.21 3.71
CA LYS A 15 -0.20 5.95 3.19
C LYS A 15 0.00 5.77 1.67
N THR A 16 -1.07 5.97 0.90
CA THR A 16 -1.17 5.79 -0.58
C THR A 16 -1.12 4.35 -1.11
N GLY A 17 -0.73 3.38 -0.29
CA GLY A 17 -0.90 1.96 -0.59
C GLY A 17 -2.36 1.53 -0.43
N LYS A 18 -2.74 0.47 -1.14
CA LYS A 18 -4.06 -0.17 -1.03
C LYS A 18 -3.85 -1.66 -0.77
N TYR A 19 -4.53 -2.17 0.25
CA TYR A 19 -4.33 -3.51 0.79
C TYR A 19 -5.66 -4.24 0.86
N ILE A 20 -5.64 -5.54 0.60
CA ILE A 20 -6.73 -6.45 0.94
C ILE A 20 -6.40 -7.04 2.30
N GLY A 21 -7.36 -7.06 3.21
CA GLY A 21 -7.15 -7.51 4.58
C GLY A 21 -8.43 -7.91 5.27
N GLU A 22 -8.28 -8.19 6.56
CA GLU A 22 -9.36 -8.61 7.44
C GLU A 22 -9.41 -7.70 8.67
N ILE A 23 -10.62 -7.31 9.08
CA ILE A 23 -10.80 -6.52 10.30
C ILE A 23 -10.59 -7.41 11.53
N THR A 24 -9.66 -7.03 12.39
CA THR A 24 -9.33 -7.75 13.63
C THR A 24 -9.84 -7.04 14.89
N ASP A 25 -10.12 -5.74 14.81
CA ASP A 25 -10.64 -4.93 15.92
C ASP A 25 -11.37 -3.69 15.39
N ILE A 26 -12.33 -3.17 16.16
CA ILE A 26 -13.17 -2.02 15.81
C ILE A 26 -12.96 -0.93 16.86
N ARG A 27 -12.51 0.24 16.40
CA ARG A 27 -12.23 1.42 17.24
C ARG A 27 -13.18 2.56 16.86
N PRO A 28 -13.32 3.60 17.70
CA PRO A 28 -14.27 4.69 17.43
C PRO A 28 -14.16 5.29 16.02
N GLN A 29 -12.93 5.57 15.57
CA GLN A 29 -12.65 6.21 14.27
C GLN A 29 -11.90 5.32 13.27
N HIS A 30 -11.48 4.12 13.68
CA HIS A 30 -10.60 3.26 12.90
C HIS A 30 -11.07 1.80 12.93
N TYR A 31 -10.69 1.05 11.90
CA TYR A 31 -10.61 -0.40 11.98
C TYR A 31 -9.15 -0.81 12.13
N LEU A 32 -8.88 -1.83 12.94
CA LEU A 32 -7.60 -2.52 12.90
C LEU A 32 -7.70 -3.55 11.77
N VAL A 33 -6.85 -3.41 10.77
CA VAL A 33 -6.85 -4.26 9.58
C VAL A 33 -5.57 -5.07 9.55
N ARG A 34 -5.70 -6.40 9.49
CA ARG A 34 -4.61 -7.33 9.21
C ARG A 34 -4.43 -7.47 7.71
N VAL A 35 -3.26 -7.14 7.20
CA VAL A 35 -2.95 -7.19 5.76
C VAL A 35 -2.81 -8.64 5.29
N LEU A 36 -3.48 -8.98 4.20
CA LEU A 36 -3.45 -10.29 3.57
C LEU A 36 -2.87 -10.25 2.15
N ALA A 37 -3.07 -9.16 1.41
CA ALA A 37 -2.49 -8.94 0.09
C ALA A 37 -2.32 -7.45 -0.23
N VAL A 38 -1.51 -7.15 -1.24
CA VAL A 38 -1.22 -5.78 -1.72
C VAL A 38 -1.90 -5.57 -3.06
N GLU A 39 -2.84 -4.62 -3.12
CA GLU A 39 -3.53 -4.25 -4.37
C GLU A 39 -2.85 -3.08 -5.08
N LYS A 40 -2.24 -2.17 -4.30
CA LYS A 40 -1.43 -1.05 -4.81
C LYS A 40 -0.27 -0.79 -3.86
N HIS A 41 0.96 -0.79 -4.38
CA HIS A 41 2.15 -0.44 -3.62
C HIS A 41 2.12 1.06 -3.26
N PRO A 42 2.59 1.48 -2.07
CA PRO A 42 2.64 2.90 -1.69
C PRO A 42 3.58 3.71 -2.59
N MET A 43 3.15 4.92 -2.96
CA MET A 43 3.97 5.87 -3.70
C MET A 43 5.26 6.19 -2.95
N GLN A 44 6.35 6.40 -3.68
CA GLN A 44 7.64 6.78 -3.11
C GLN A 44 7.75 8.30 -2.92
N GLY A 45 8.68 8.73 -2.07
CA GLY A 45 8.92 10.13 -1.76
C GLY A 45 8.05 10.65 -0.61
N ASP A 46 7.89 11.98 -0.56
CA ASP A 46 7.14 12.66 0.50
C ASP A 46 5.62 12.60 0.24
N LEU A 47 4.85 12.22 1.25
CA LEU A 47 3.39 12.17 1.18
C LEU A 47 2.74 13.54 1.29
N HIS A 48 3.44 14.51 1.89
CA HIS A 48 2.95 15.88 2.01
C HIS A 48 3.24 16.70 0.76
N ASN A 49 4.28 16.31 0.00
CA ASN A 49 4.69 16.93 -1.26
C ASN A 49 4.69 15.89 -2.39
N PRO A 50 3.51 15.41 -2.80
CA PRO A 50 3.40 14.33 -3.77
C PRO A 50 4.02 14.74 -5.11
N LYS A 51 4.79 13.82 -5.71
CA LYS A 51 5.46 14.01 -7.01
C LYS A 51 6.49 15.15 -7.04
N GLN A 52 7.07 15.53 -5.91
CA GLN A 52 8.14 16.52 -5.82
C GLN A 52 9.46 15.87 -5.40
N THR A 53 10.57 16.42 -5.88
CA THR A 53 11.93 16.00 -5.51
C THR A 53 12.63 17.00 -4.60
N ASP A 54 12.28 18.29 -4.68
CA ASP A 54 12.78 19.33 -3.79
C ASP A 54 12.04 19.28 -2.43
N VAL A 55 12.39 18.27 -1.65
CA VAL A 55 11.81 17.99 -0.34
C VAL A 55 12.92 17.71 0.66
N MET A 56 12.62 17.90 1.95
CA MET A 56 13.60 17.66 3.02
C MET A 56 14.15 16.22 3.00
N MET A 57 13.31 15.24 2.66
CA MET A 57 13.72 13.84 2.52
C MET A 57 12.84 13.10 1.51
N PHE A 58 13.47 12.45 0.54
CA PHE A 58 12.80 11.55 -0.39
C PHE A 58 12.72 10.15 0.21
N HIS A 59 11.59 9.82 0.84
CA HIS A 59 11.44 8.55 1.55
C HIS A 59 11.29 7.34 0.61
N GLU A 60 12.06 6.28 0.86
CA GLU A 60 11.71 4.92 0.46
C GLU A 60 10.54 4.43 1.32
N ARG A 61 9.49 3.89 0.69
CA ARG A 61 8.25 3.47 1.37
C ARG A 61 7.91 2.03 1.06
N ARG A 62 7.99 1.20 2.10
CA ARG A 62 7.62 -0.21 2.03
C ARG A 62 6.11 -0.40 2.05
N ALA A 63 5.63 -1.44 1.35
CA ALA A 63 4.30 -1.98 1.58
C ALA A 63 4.20 -2.56 3.00
N LEU A 64 3.00 -2.53 3.58
CA LEU A 64 2.74 -3.22 4.84
C LEU A 64 2.99 -4.73 4.68
N ALA A 65 3.63 -5.34 5.67
CA ALA A 65 4.04 -6.74 5.64
C ALA A 65 2.83 -7.69 5.74
N TYR A 66 3.01 -8.95 5.32
CA TYR A 66 1.99 -9.99 5.51
C TYR A 66 1.62 -10.12 6.98
N ARG A 67 0.32 -10.03 7.28
CA ARG A 67 -0.27 -10.02 8.63
C ARG A 67 0.11 -8.83 9.51
N GLU A 68 0.80 -7.82 8.99
CA GLU A 68 0.93 -6.54 9.70
C GLU A 68 -0.45 -5.98 10.00
N GLN A 69 -0.63 -5.43 11.20
CA GLN A 69 -1.88 -4.83 11.62
C GLN A 69 -1.74 -3.33 11.72
N THR A 70 -2.64 -2.59 11.07
CA THR A 70 -2.62 -1.13 11.05
C THR A 70 -4.00 -0.54 11.32
N ASN A 71 -4.01 0.62 11.98
CA ASN A 71 -5.24 1.39 12.17
C ASN A 71 -5.56 2.15 10.89
N VAL A 72 -6.71 1.86 10.30
CA VAL A 72 -7.19 2.50 9.07
C VAL A 72 -8.44 3.30 9.40
N PRO A 73 -8.51 4.60 9.05
CA PRO A 73 -9.70 5.39 9.25
C PRO A 73 -10.91 4.71 8.61
N LYS A 74 -12.07 4.66 9.30
CA LYS A 74 -13.26 3.94 8.80
C LYS A 74 -13.62 4.32 7.35
N GLN A 75 -13.44 5.60 6.99
CA GLN A 75 -13.71 6.13 5.64
C GLN A 75 -12.77 5.61 4.53
N MET A 76 -11.63 5.04 4.88
CA MET A 76 -10.63 4.47 3.95
C MET A 76 -10.76 2.96 3.80
N VAL A 77 -11.79 2.36 4.40
CA VAL A 77 -12.09 0.92 4.32
C VAL A 77 -13.32 0.70 3.43
N ARG A 78 -13.28 -0.32 2.57
CA ARG A 78 -14.38 -0.71 1.67
C ARG A 78 -14.52 -2.23 1.67
N THR A 79 -15.73 -2.74 1.44
CA THR A 79 -15.99 -4.19 1.31
C THR A 79 -15.09 -4.79 0.22
N TYR A 80 -14.61 -6.01 0.44
CA TYR A 80 -13.94 -6.82 -0.58
C TYR A 80 -14.64 -8.16 -0.69
N GLU A 81 -15.09 -8.51 -1.89
CA GLU A 81 -15.83 -9.76 -2.19
C GLU A 81 -15.06 -10.67 -3.17
N GLY A 82 -13.81 -10.32 -3.48
CA GLY A 82 -12.97 -11.07 -4.40
C GLY A 82 -12.21 -12.21 -3.72
N ILE A 83 -11.47 -12.97 -4.53
CA ILE A 83 -10.51 -13.96 -4.04
C ILE A 83 -9.28 -13.21 -3.54
N ILE A 84 -8.92 -13.43 -2.27
CA ILE A 84 -7.68 -12.88 -1.72
C ILE A 84 -6.49 -13.59 -2.37
N PRO A 85 -5.64 -12.88 -3.13
CA PRO A 85 -4.48 -13.49 -3.76
C PRO A 85 -3.39 -13.81 -2.71
N ASP A 86 -2.40 -14.61 -3.10
CA ASP A 86 -1.19 -14.78 -2.30
C ASP A 86 -0.48 -13.42 -2.08
N TYR A 87 0.04 -13.22 -0.88
CA TYR A 87 0.64 -11.94 -0.50
C TYR A 87 1.85 -11.60 -1.38
N GLU A 88 2.78 -12.53 -1.55
CA GLU A 88 4.02 -12.29 -2.29
C GLU A 88 3.73 -12.04 -3.78
N ALA A 89 2.86 -12.87 -4.36
CA ALA A 89 2.41 -12.68 -5.74
C ALA A 89 1.72 -11.32 -5.96
N SER A 90 0.86 -10.91 -5.02
CA SER A 90 0.17 -9.62 -5.08
C SER A 90 1.12 -8.44 -4.91
N LEU A 91 2.12 -8.55 -4.02
CA LEU A 91 3.15 -7.54 -3.82
C LEU A 91 3.99 -7.36 -5.08
N LYS A 92 4.42 -8.46 -5.71
CA LYS A 92 5.18 -8.42 -6.96
C LYS A 92 4.40 -7.69 -8.05
N LEU A 93 3.14 -8.09 -8.28
CA LEU A 93 2.28 -7.46 -9.27
C LEU A 93 2.05 -5.96 -9.00
N ALA A 94 1.84 -5.58 -7.74
CA ALA A 94 1.63 -4.20 -7.35
C ALA A 94 2.89 -3.34 -7.54
N LEU A 95 4.08 -3.91 -7.30
CA LEU A 95 5.36 -3.25 -7.52
C LEU A 95 5.67 -3.12 -9.02
N ASP A 96 5.47 -4.18 -9.81
CA ASP A 96 5.67 -4.16 -11.26
C ASP A 96 4.78 -3.11 -11.94
N LYS A 97 3.52 -3.01 -11.50
CA LYS A 97 2.60 -1.98 -11.98
C LYS A 97 3.06 -0.57 -11.62
N MET A 98 3.62 -0.37 -10.42
CA MET A 98 4.22 0.91 -10.04
C MET A 98 5.39 1.25 -10.94
N LYS A 99 6.35 0.33 -11.11
CA LYS A 99 7.54 0.52 -11.96
C LYS A 99 7.14 0.85 -13.40
N SER A 100 6.17 0.13 -13.96
CA SER A 100 5.68 0.38 -15.32
C SER A 100 5.12 1.80 -15.47
N GLY A 101 4.31 2.27 -14.52
CA GLY A 101 3.80 3.65 -14.55
C GLY A 101 4.88 4.72 -14.35
N LEU A 102 5.96 4.41 -13.62
CA LEU A 102 7.11 5.31 -13.46
C LEU A 102 7.95 5.40 -14.75
N LEU A 103 8.06 4.32 -15.52
CA LEU A 103 8.80 4.31 -16.80
C LEU A 103 8.11 5.15 -17.89
N GLU A 104 6.80 5.39 -17.77
CA GLU A 104 6.04 6.24 -18.67
C GLU A 104 6.12 7.74 -18.30
N GLU A 105 6.71 8.10 -17.16
CA GLU A 105 6.77 9.47 -16.65
C GLU A 105 8.21 10.01 -16.74
N ASP A 106 8.46 11.01 -17.61
CA ASP A 106 9.75 11.70 -17.66
C ASP A 106 9.80 12.82 -16.60
N SER A 107 9.99 12.43 -15.35
CA SER A 107 10.17 13.35 -14.22
C SER A 107 11.28 12.88 -13.29
N ASP A 108 11.93 13.82 -12.60
CA ASP A 108 12.96 13.47 -11.61
C ASP A 108 12.36 12.69 -10.42
N TRP A 109 11.10 12.95 -10.09
CA TRP A 109 10.38 12.17 -9.09
C TRP A 109 10.22 10.72 -9.53
N ALA A 110 9.92 10.48 -10.80
CA ALA A 110 9.75 9.13 -11.34
C ALA A 110 11.07 8.35 -11.30
N LYS A 111 12.18 9.00 -11.67
CA LYS A 111 13.54 8.43 -11.62
C LYS A 111 13.92 7.99 -10.20
N LEU A 112 13.81 8.89 -9.21
CA LEU A 112 14.09 8.56 -7.81
C LEU A 112 13.14 7.49 -7.23
N SER A 113 11.87 7.52 -7.65
CA SER A 113 10.90 6.50 -7.25
C SER A 113 11.25 5.12 -7.81
N LEU A 114 11.77 5.05 -9.04
CA LEU A 114 12.18 3.81 -9.68
C LEU A 114 13.40 3.21 -8.97
N GLU A 115 14.40 4.03 -8.62
CA GLU A 115 15.56 3.58 -7.84
C GLU A 115 15.16 2.99 -6.48
N ASN A 116 14.22 3.64 -5.78
CA ASN A 116 13.65 3.09 -4.55
C ASN A 116 12.90 1.78 -4.81
N ALA A 117 12.11 1.70 -5.89
CA ALA A 117 11.36 0.50 -6.23
C ALA A 117 12.26 -0.71 -6.54
N GLU A 118 13.40 -0.50 -7.19
CA GLU A 118 14.39 -1.56 -7.48
C GLU A 118 15.09 -2.07 -6.22
N ARG A 119 15.47 -1.16 -5.31
CA ARG A 119 16.00 -1.55 -3.99
C ARG A 119 14.99 -2.35 -3.18
N LEU A 120 13.74 -1.90 -3.18
CA LEU A 120 12.65 -2.60 -2.52
C LEU A 120 12.38 -3.98 -3.12
N GLU A 121 12.38 -4.11 -4.45
CA GLU A 121 12.22 -5.38 -5.14
C GLU A 121 13.29 -6.38 -4.70
N ALA A 122 14.56 -5.96 -4.72
CA ALA A 122 15.68 -6.78 -4.28
C ALA A 122 15.58 -7.15 -2.79
N ASP A 123 14.93 -6.33 -1.97
CA ASP A 123 14.71 -6.56 -0.55
C ASP A 123 13.52 -7.47 -0.23
N TYR A 124 12.45 -7.38 -1.00
CA TYR A 124 11.22 -8.15 -0.76
C TYR A 124 11.35 -9.62 -1.14
N PHE A 125 12.08 -9.90 -2.21
CA PHE A 125 12.13 -11.23 -2.84
C PHE A 125 13.52 -11.86 -2.70
N LYS A 126 14.15 -11.67 -1.53
CA LYS A 126 15.42 -12.29 -1.16
C LYS A 126 15.27 -13.77 -0.87
#